data_AF-A0A0S2FAZ5-F1
#
_entry.id   AF-A0A0S2FAZ5-F1
#
_cell.length_a   1.000
_cell.length_b   1.000
_cell.length_c   1.000
_cell.angle_alpha   90.00
_cell.angle_beta   90.00
_cell.angle_gamma   90.00
#
_symmetry.space_group_name_H-M   'P 1'
#
loop_
_entity.id
_entity.type
_entity.pdbx_description
1 polymer ?
#
loop_
_entity_poly.entity_id
_entity_poly.type
_entity_poly.pdbx_seq_one_letter_code
_entity_poly.pdbx_strand_id
1 'polypeptide(L)'
;MHEPENETEQDVGSLLERIDLNGIGTETIEYANFKQLFADSPHLQEQLRRAVSEGRLTAITLLPATSTLGGGYTHTDRVISLCGAALARPHTEGGAAAAWIVGHELEHSLLAAELHARIDADIGFATLYAGDSAYDYTEVVGFYLQAMRENEAYAEIAGWNAHLDIVKKNSGNDLPRAGDIAVSMPGRMEYYFQPTADGLGHEFKKEIAGLLNPDLSMPPSTEAVAEISQRYFDALPQRTQLGPAGTCDYRHYYAAMAIEEIHQAASSPIHVQLSRLQLDSATLSASGVNLSPGGAPIFIDAPVPEPAIGPTETETPPVPSYLDPEPLFRDPLWLEMLEHVRRSDGPGLGGDSLSEPRTSAKWNPDDEAPLSFSPPPGSPPVSARPPPQSPELSDSSDRWIASLLNDDVGPSIGIGSLLGKREFDDESPRLSQGSPKIPRVDQEFASTQQPDPPQTSSSAPQSQHPLYLQALNALQTHPDPELRGRAPESLQCLAAGLACEAQRSDLGSIDHVVASEHNDYLFAIRGRIPNDPANQYVQVGQGVACATPLQLLLTELDAITPPDAAHAMGAPSQTSHERHPPAH
;
A
#
# COMPACT_ATOMS: atom_id res chain seq x y z
N MET A 1 44.67 23.17 0.90
CA MET A 1 43.79 22.58 -0.12
C MET A 1 42.99 21.54 0.62
N HIS A 2 41.81 21.94 1.11
CA HIS A 2 40.80 20.97 1.51
C HIS A 2 40.24 20.44 0.19
N GLU A 3 40.32 19.13 -0.02
CA GLU A 3 39.51 18.48 -1.02
C GLU A 3 38.04 18.80 -0.69
N PRO A 4 37.21 19.18 -1.68
CA PRO A 4 35.79 19.32 -1.43
C PRO A 4 35.27 17.94 -1.04
N GLU A 5 34.77 17.81 0.19
CA GLU A 5 33.91 16.70 0.58
C GLU A 5 32.78 16.62 -0.45
N ASN A 6 32.57 15.44 -1.03
CA ASN A 6 31.55 15.19 -2.04
C ASN A 6 30.17 15.54 -1.45
N GLU A 7 29.57 16.65 -1.88
CA GLU A 7 28.19 17.06 -1.54
C GLU A 7 27.13 16.01 -1.94
N THR A 8 27.49 14.97 -2.71
CA THR A 8 26.60 13.87 -3.10
C THR A 8 26.32 12.88 -1.96
N GLU A 9 27.15 12.85 -0.92
CA GLU A 9 26.90 12.12 0.33
C GLU A 9 26.21 13.03 1.36
N GLN A 10 25.50 14.09 0.92
CA GLN A 10 24.48 14.72 1.75
C GLN A 10 23.51 13.61 2.20
N ASP A 11 23.66 13.33 3.48
CA ASP A 11 23.64 12.01 4.07
C ASP A 11 22.28 11.34 3.89
N VAL A 12 22.23 10.21 3.19
CA VAL A 12 21.06 9.32 3.19
C VAL A 12 20.59 9.07 4.62
N GLY A 13 21.52 8.98 5.58
CA GLY A 13 21.22 8.97 7.01
C GLY A 13 20.38 10.18 7.43
N SER A 14 20.81 11.40 7.13
CA SER A 14 20.03 12.61 7.40
C SER A 14 18.67 12.67 6.68
N LEU A 15 18.53 12.08 5.49
CA LEU A 15 17.22 11.97 4.82
C LEU A 15 16.32 10.96 5.52
N LEU A 16 16.88 9.82 5.92
CA LEU A 16 16.17 8.80 6.70
C LEU A 16 15.80 9.30 8.11
N GLU A 17 16.58 10.21 8.70
CA GLU A 17 16.26 10.88 9.97
C GLU A 17 15.11 11.90 9.83
N ARG A 18 14.79 12.34 8.61
CA ARG A 18 13.70 13.30 8.34
C ARG A 18 12.35 12.63 8.09
N ILE A 19 12.33 11.31 7.92
CA ILE A 19 11.12 10.52 7.75
C ILE A 19 10.95 9.60 8.95
N ASP A 20 9.71 9.27 9.28
CA ASP A 20 9.42 8.36 10.37
C ASP A 20 9.61 6.91 9.94
N LEU A 21 10.42 6.13 10.65
CA LEU A 21 10.73 4.73 10.34
C LEU A 21 9.97 3.79 11.28
N ASN A 22 8.64 3.90 11.26
CA ASN A 22 7.75 3.19 12.16
C ASN A 22 7.92 1.66 12.05
N GLY A 23 8.31 1.02 13.15
CA GLY A 23 8.52 -0.42 13.20
C GLY A 23 9.85 -0.91 12.62
N ILE A 24 10.69 -0.03 12.06
CA ILE A 24 12.07 -0.34 11.65
C ILE A 24 13.02 0.28 12.68
N GLY A 25 13.30 -0.46 13.75
CA GLY A 25 14.18 0.05 14.81
C GLY A 25 15.60 0.30 14.28
N THR A 26 16.22 1.42 14.68
CA THR A 26 17.55 1.84 14.17
C THR A 26 18.69 0.87 14.50
N GLU A 27 18.46 -0.05 15.45
CA GLU A 27 19.40 -1.09 15.85
C GLU A 27 19.08 -2.46 15.21
N THR A 28 18.06 -2.55 14.35
CA THR A 28 17.66 -3.82 13.74
C THR A 28 18.45 -4.13 12.47
N ILE A 29 18.48 -5.41 12.10
CA ILE A 29 19.12 -5.86 10.87
C ILE A 29 18.40 -5.33 9.63
N GLU A 30 17.07 -5.17 9.70
CA GLU A 30 16.25 -4.56 8.66
C GLU A 30 16.68 -3.12 8.40
N TYR A 31 16.90 -2.32 9.45
CA TYR A 31 17.39 -0.94 9.29
C TYR A 31 18.77 -0.90 8.67
N ALA A 32 19.70 -1.74 9.14
CA ALA A 32 21.05 -1.80 8.62
C ALA A 32 21.08 -2.20 7.13
N ASN A 33 20.29 -3.22 6.75
CA ASN A 33 20.14 -3.64 5.36
C ASN A 33 19.49 -2.54 4.53
N PHE A 34 18.41 -1.91 5.03
CA PHE A 34 17.70 -0.84 4.34
C PHE A 34 18.60 0.36 4.05
N LYS A 35 19.38 0.81 5.05
CA LYS A 35 20.38 1.88 4.85
C LYS A 35 21.44 1.50 3.81
N GLN A 36 21.86 0.24 3.81
CA GLN A 36 22.85 -0.26 2.86
C GLN A 36 22.29 -0.30 1.41
N LEU A 37 21.00 -0.60 1.22
CA LEU A 37 20.36 -0.55 -0.11
C LEU A 37 20.52 0.84 -0.75
N PHE A 38 20.24 1.90 -0.01
CA PHE A 38 20.44 3.26 -0.51
C PHE A 38 21.92 3.55 -0.76
N ALA A 39 22.82 3.12 0.12
CA ALA A 39 24.26 3.32 -0.10
C ALA A 39 24.75 2.66 -1.41
N ASP A 40 24.16 1.53 -1.79
CA ASP A 40 24.57 0.74 -2.96
C ASP A 40 23.78 1.03 -4.24
N SER A 41 22.65 1.76 -4.18
CA SER A 41 21.87 2.15 -5.36
C SER A 41 21.75 3.68 -5.52
N PRO A 42 22.46 4.27 -6.50
CA PRO A 42 22.27 5.67 -6.87
C PRO A 42 20.83 6.02 -7.27
N HIS A 43 20.09 5.10 -7.90
CA HIS A 43 18.68 5.34 -8.24
C HIS A 43 17.82 5.51 -6.98
N LEU A 44 17.98 4.64 -5.97
CA LEU A 44 17.26 4.76 -4.71
C LEU A 44 17.61 6.07 -3.98
N GLN A 45 18.88 6.47 -3.98
CA GLN A 45 19.30 7.75 -3.35
C GLN A 45 18.58 8.93 -3.98
N GLU A 46 18.54 8.98 -5.32
CA GLU A 46 17.91 10.07 -6.05
C GLU A 46 16.39 10.09 -5.81
N GLN A 47 15.74 8.93 -5.85
CA GLN A 47 14.30 8.83 -5.59
C GLN A 47 13.95 9.27 -4.16
N LEU A 48 14.69 8.78 -3.15
CA LEU A 48 14.48 9.18 -1.75
C LEU A 48 14.68 10.68 -1.57
N ARG A 49 15.78 11.22 -2.11
CA ARG A 49 16.10 12.64 -2.04
C ARG A 49 14.96 13.48 -2.62
N ARG A 50 14.45 13.11 -3.80
CA ARG A 50 13.30 13.78 -4.42
C ARG A 50 12.06 13.66 -3.56
N ALA A 51 11.69 12.45 -3.14
CA ALA A 51 10.47 12.19 -2.38
C ALA A 51 10.43 12.99 -1.07
N VAL A 52 11.56 13.03 -0.35
CA VAL A 52 11.69 13.82 0.89
C VAL A 52 11.72 15.33 0.60
N SER A 53 12.42 15.78 -0.44
CA SER A 53 12.53 17.22 -0.76
C SER A 53 11.22 17.83 -1.27
N GLU A 54 10.42 17.03 -1.99
CA GLU A 54 9.12 17.42 -2.55
C GLU A 54 7.98 17.19 -1.54
N GLY A 55 8.28 16.69 -0.33
CA GLY A 55 7.29 16.43 0.71
C GLY A 55 6.30 15.30 0.36
N ARG A 56 6.73 14.37 -0.50
CA ARG A 56 5.97 13.22 -1.01
C ARG A 56 6.08 11.98 -0.13
N LEU A 57 6.99 11.97 0.83
CA LEU A 57 7.19 10.87 1.77
C LEU A 57 7.31 11.41 3.20
N THR A 58 6.50 10.88 4.10
CA THR A 58 6.49 11.26 5.52
C THR A 58 7.01 10.12 6.40
N ALA A 59 6.70 8.87 6.03
CA ALA A 59 7.09 7.70 6.80
C ALA A 59 7.33 6.47 5.92
N ILE A 60 8.11 5.53 6.47
CA ILE A 60 8.25 4.17 5.99
C ILE A 60 7.93 3.24 7.14
N THR A 61 7.06 2.27 6.90
CA THR A 61 6.61 1.29 7.89
C THR A 61 6.78 -0.14 7.40
N LEU A 62 6.71 -1.10 8.32
CA LEU A 62 6.60 -2.51 7.97
C LEU A 62 5.16 -2.94 7.79
N LEU A 63 4.90 -3.69 6.72
CA LEU A 63 3.66 -4.44 6.56
C LEU A 63 3.53 -5.51 7.67
N PRO A 64 2.30 -5.87 8.08
CA PRO A 64 2.08 -7.00 8.96
C PRO A 64 2.72 -8.28 8.42
N ALA A 65 3.22 -9.16 9.29
CA ALA A 65 3.86 -10.42 8.88
C ALA A 65 2.93 -11.37 8.09
N THR A 66 1.61 -11.15 8.16
CA THR A 66 0.59 -11.88 7.40
C THR A 66 0.28 -11.27 6.03
N SER A 67 0.88 -10.12 5.70
CA SER A 67 0.69 -9.48 4.40
C SER A 67 1.30 -10.33 3.29
N THR A 68 0.60 -10.43 2.17
CA THR A 68 1.11 -11.02 0.93
C THR A 68 1.78 -10.00 0.02
N LEU A 69 1.60 -8.70 0.29
CA LEU A 69 2.17 -7.63 -0.53
C LEU A 69 3.68 -7.49 -0.32
N GLY A 70 4.42 -7.24 -1.41
CA GLY A 70 5.84 -6.90 -1.34
C GLY A 70 6.07 -5.51 -0.74
N GLY A 71 5.23 -4.55 -1.12
CA GLY A 71 5.21 -3.18 -0.62
C GLY A 71 3.88 -2.51 -0.93
N GLY A 72 3.74 -1.25 -0.55
CA GLY A 72 2.65 -0.39 -0.98
C GLY A 72 2.91 1.06 -0.58
N TYR A 73 2.32 1.99 -1.32
CA TYR A 73 2.36 3.41 -1.00
C TYR A 73 0.95 3.98 -0.81
N THR A 74 0.73 4.68 0.30
CA THR A 74 -0.52 5.37 0.59
C THR A 74 -0.34 6.87 0.33
N HIS A 75 -1.03 7.41 -0.68
CA HIS A 75 -0.87 8.81 -1.09
C HIS A 75 -1.39 9.84 -0.08
N THR A 76 -2.45 9.51 0.67
CA THR A 76 -3.06 10.40 1.67
C THR A 76 -2.08 10.70 2.80
N ASP A 77 -1.55 9.65 3.41
CA ASP A 77 -0.63 9.74 4.55
C ASP A 77 0.83 9.89 4.12
N ARG A 78 1.13 9.62 2.83
CA ARG A 78 2.45 9.66 2.21
C ARG A 78 3.40 8.66 2.86
N VAL A 79 2.91 7.44 3.06
CA VAL A 79 3.60 6.36 3.75
C VAL A 79 3.91 5.24 2.78
N ILE A 80 5.16 4.78 2.79
CA ILE A 80 5.54 3.51 2.16
C ILE A 80 5.46 2.41 3.22
N SER A 81 4.79 1.31 2.89
CA SER A 81 4.76 0.10 3.71
C SER A 81 5.56 -0.99 3.00
N LEU A 82 6.52 -1.62 3.68
CA LEU A 82 7.41 -2.63 3.10
C LEU A 82 7.27 -3.98 3.79
N CYS A 83 7.39 -5.07 3.04
CA CYS A 83 7.46 -6.40 3.62
C CYS A 83 8.75 -6.56 4.44
N GLY A 84 8.62 -6.78 5.76
CA GLY A 84 9.78 -6.96 6.64
C GLY A 84 10.68 -8.13 6.25
N ALA A 85 10.10 -9.19 5.67
CA ALA A 85 10.88 -10.33 5.19
C ALA A 85 11.84 -9.99 4.04
N ALA A 86 11.50 -8.97 3.22
CA ALA A 86 12.39 -8.48 2.17
C ALA A 86 13.60 -7.73 2.75
N LEU A 87 13.42 -7.00 3.86
CA LEU A 87 14.48 -6.22 4.51
C LEU A 87 15.33 -7.03 5.51
N ALA A 88 14.80 -8.14 6.03
CA ALA A 88 15.50 -8.97 7.03
C ALA A 88 16.71 -9.72 6.45
N ARG A 89 16.79 -9.86 5.12
CA ARG A 89 17.91 -10.57 4.47
C ARG A 89 19.11 -9.66 4.20
N PRO A 90 20.34 -10.19 4.31
CA PRO A 90 21.53 -9.42 3.96
C PRO A 90 21.43 -8.83 2.55
N HIS A 91 21.90 -7.60 2.35
CA HIS A 91 21.90 -6.95 1.02
C HIS A 91 22.62 -7.80 -0.07
N THR A 92 23.61 -8.60 0.31
CA THR A 92 24.29 -9.55 -0.58
C THR A 92 23.44 -10.76 -0.97
N GLU A 93 22.41 -11.07 -0.18
CA GLU A 93 21.56 -12.25 -0.31
C GLU A 93 20.07 -11.84 -0.30
N GLY A 94 19.60 -11.20 -1.38
CA GLY A 94 18.21 -10.75 -1.51
C GLY A 94 18.04 -9.22 -1.52
N GLY A 95 19.12 -8.46 -1.31
CA GLY A 95 19.08 -7.00 -1.41
C GLY A 95 18.65 -6.48 -2.78
N ALA A 96 18.92 -7.21 -3.86
CA ALA A 96 18.44 -6.82 -5.19
C ALA A 96 16.90 -6.84 -5.27
N ALA A 97 16.26 -7.86 -4.71
CA ALA A 97 14.80 -7.95 -4.63
C ALA A 97 14.21 -6.84 -3.76
N ALA A 98 14.82 -6.56 -2.61
CA ALA A 98 14.42 -5.47 -1.75
C ALA A 98 14.58 -4.10 -2.44
N ALA A 99 15.68 -3.87 -3.15
CA ALA A 99 15.91 -2.65 -3.91
C ALA A 99 14.86 -2.45 -5.01
N TRP A 100 14.42 -3.53 -5.68
CA TRP A 100 13.31 -3.46 -6.62
C TRP A 100 12.06 -2.90 -5.95
N ILE A 101 11.63 -3.53 -4.86
CA ILE A 101 10.40 -3.16 -4.14
C ILE A 101 10.50 -1.70 -3.66
N VAL A 102 11.60 -1.34 -3.00
CA VAL A 102 11.79 0.03 -2.49
C VAL A 102 11.80 1.07 -3.62
N GLY A 103 12.45 0.77 -4.75
CA GLY A 103 12.49 1.66 -5.91
C GLY A 103 11.12 1.82 -6.57
N HIS A 104 10.33 0.74 -6.60
CA HIS A 104 8.96 0.73 -7.08
C HIS A 104 8.05 1.61 -6.20
N GLU A 105 8.04 1.40 -4.89
CA GLU A 105 7.19 2.18 -3.97
C GLU A 105 7.59 3.66 -3.88
N LEU A 106 8.89 3.97 -3.99
CA LEU A 106 9.35 5.35 -4.04
C LEU A 106 8.87 6.07 -5.31
N GLU A 107 8.82 5.38 -6.45
CA GLU A 107 8.32 6.00 -7.68
C GLU A 107 6.82 6.31 -7.57
N HIS A 108 6.02 5.44 -6.96
CA HIS A 108 4.63 5.75 -6.64
C HIS A 108 4.53 7.03 -5.80
N SER A 109 5.38 7.21 -4.80
CA SER A 109 5.37 8.44 -3.99
C SER A 109 5.62 9.70 -4.82
N LEU A 110 6.53 9.62 -5.80
CA LEU A 110 6.90 10.75 -6.66
C LEU A 110 5.79 11.13 -7.65
N LEU A 111 5.02 10.15 -8.14
CA LEU A 111 3.97 10.37 -9.13
C LEU A 111 2.59 10.64 -8.51
N ALA A 112 2.38 10.24 -7.26
CA ALA A 112 1.06 10.18 -6.66
C ALA A 112 0.31 11.52 -6.64
N ALA A 113 0.98 12.63 -6.36
CA ALA A 113 0.26 13.89 -6.21
C ALA A 113 -0.28 14.43 -7.54
N GLU A 114 0.51 14.39 -8.61
CA GLU A 114 0.08 14.75 -9.94
C GLU A 114 -1.02 13.80 -10.44
N LEU A 115 -0.84 12.51 -10.19
CA LEU A 115 -1.79 11.45 -10.55
C LEU A 115 -3.15 11.63 -9.84
N HIS A 116 -3.15 11.71 -8.52
CA HIS A 116 -4.38 11.83 -7.74
C HIS A 116 -5.05 13.19 -7.95
N ALA A 117 -4.31 14.29 -8.12
CA ALA A 117 -4.91 15.57 -8.48
C ALA A 117 -5.65 15.53 -9.83
N ARG A 118 -5.16 14.71 -10.78
CA ARG A 118 -5.84 14.48 -12.05
C ARG A 118 -7.09 13.64 -11.88
N ILE A 119 -6.97 12.52 -11.17
CA ILE A 119 -8.09 11.62 -10.87
C ILE A 119 -9.21 12.39 -10.16
N ASP A 120 -8.88 13.15 -9.11
CA ASP A 120 -9.80 13.97 -8.34
C ASP A 120 -10.51 15.00 -9.24
N ALA A 121 -9.79 15.63 -10.16
CA ALA A 121 -10.37 16.58 -11.10
C ALA A 121 -11.37 15.89 -12.05
N ASP A 122 -11.02 14.75 -12.63
CA ASP A 122 -11.88 14.01 -13.56
C ASP A 122 -13.15 13.47 -12.85
N ILE A 123 -13.01 12.94 -11.63
CA ILE A 123 -14.14 12.53 -10.78
C ILE A 123 -15.01 13.74 -10.42
N GLY A 124 -14.39 14.85 -10.02
CA GLY A 124 -15.08 16.09 -9.66
C GLY A 124 -15.88 16.67 -10.82
N PHE A 125 -15.30 16.74 -12.02
CA PHE A 125 -16.01 17.17 -13.22
C PHE A 125 -17.19 16.26 -13.55
N ALA A 126 -16.99 14.94 -13.55
CA ALA A 126 -18.07 14.00 -13.82
C ALA A 126 -19.22 14.14 -12.81
N THR A 127 -18.91 14.30 -11.53
CA THR A 127 -19.90 14.49 -10.47
C THR A 127 -20.69 15.78 -10.63
N LEU A 128 -20.03 16.88 -11.05
CA LEU A 128 -20.71 18.14 -11.36
C LEU A 128 -21.70 18.02 -12.53
N TYR A 129 -21.38 17.22 -13.55
CA TYR A 129 -22.27 16.98 -14.70
C TYR A 129 -23.42 16.01 -14.37
N ALA A 130 -23.19 15.04 -13.49
CA ALA A 130 -24.18 14.04 -13.11
C ALA A 130 -25.43 14.64 -12.44
N GLY A 131 -25.23 15.61 -11.53
CA GLY A 131 -26.30 16.10 -10.66
C GLY A 131 -26.94 14.96 -9.86
N ASP A 132 -28.27 14.91 -9.83
CA ASP A 132 -29.04 13.84 -9.14
C ASP A 132 -29.43 12.67 -10.05
N SER A 133 -29.08 12.72 -11.34
CA SER A 133 -29.46 11.68 -12.32
C SER A 133 -28.39 10.61 -12.41
N ALA A 134 -28.79 9.39 -12.79
CA ALA A 134 -27.82 8.33 -13.10
C ALA A 134 -26.82 8.80 -14.17
N TYR A 135 -25.53 8.63 -13.91
CA TYR A 135 -24.45 9.08 -14.79
C TYR A 135 -23.54 7.92 -15.16
N ASP A 136 -23.14 7.89 -16.42
CA ASP A 136 -22.22 6.88 -16.96
C ASP A 136 -20.76 7.31 -16.68
N TYR A 137 -20.16 6.69 -15.68
CA TYR A 137 -18.77 6.91 -15.27
C TYR A 137 -17.76 6.04 -16.04
N THR A 138 -18.18 5.34 -17.11
CA THR A 138 -17.29 4.43 -17.86
C THR A 138 -16.00 5.12 -18.33
N GLU A 139 -16.07 6.35 -18.84
CA GLU A 139 -14.87 7.09 -19.25
C GLU A 139 -13.97 7.43 -18.07
N VAL A 140 -14.55 7.84 -16.93
CA VAL A 140 -13.81 8.21 -15.72
C VAL A 140 -13.04 7.01 -15.19
N VAL A 141 -13.69 5.84 -15.10
CA VAL A 141 -13.03 4.59 -14.71
C VAL A 141 -11.97 4.20 -15.76
N GLY A 142 -12.24 4.40 -17.05
CA GLY A 142 -11.25 4.16 -18.12
C GLY A 142 -10.00 5.03 -17.99
N PHE A 143 -10.14 6.32 -17.69
CA PHE A 143 -9.03 7.22 -17.44
C PHE A 143 -8.24 6.82 -16.19
N TYR A 144 -8.93 6.49 -15.11
CA TYR A 144 -8.29 5.99 -13.89
C TYR A 144 -7.44 4.75 -14.19
N LEU A 145 -8.00 3.77 -14.91
CA LEU A 145 -7.29 2.55 -15.27
C LEU A 145 -6.05 2.80 -16.11
N GLN A 146 -6.14 3.70 -17.10
CA GLN A 146 -4.97 4.09 -17.88
C GLN A 146 -3.90 4.75 -16.99
N ALA A 147 -4.32 5.56 -16.03
CA ALA A 147 -3.42 6.27 -15.14
C ALA A 147 -2.67 5.35 -14.18
N MET A 148 -3.38 4.37 -13.61
CA MET A 148 -2.73 3.33 -12.82
C MET A 148 -1.85 2.43 -13.68
N ARG A 149 -2.26 2.12 -14.92
CA ARG A 149 -1.46 1.33 -15.87
C ARG A 149 -0.11 1.97 -16.19
N GLU A 150 -0.06 3.29 -16.35
CA GLU A 150 1.19 4.03 -16.53
C GLU A 150 1.98 4.11 -15.23
N ASN A 151 1.34 4.47 -14.11
CA ASN A 151 1.96 4.57 -12.79
C ASN A 151 2.72 3.29 -12.40
N GLU A 152 2.10 2.12 -12.58
CA GLU A 152 2.73 0.81 -12.36
C GLU A 152 3.94 0.59 -13.26
N ALA A 153 3.88 1.01 -14.53
CA ALA A 153 5.02 0.85 -15.43
C ALA A 153 6.19 1.77 -15.08
N TYR A 154 5.94 3.02 -14.65
CA TYR A 154 7.01 3.87 -14.12
C TYR A 154 7.65 3.24 -12.88
N ALA A 155 6.83 2.73 -11.95
CA ALA A 155 7.30 2.08 -10.74
C ALA A 155 8.11 0.80 -11.03
N GLU A 156 7.68 -0.02 -11.99
CA GLU A 156 8.43 -1.18 -12.47
C GLU A 156 9.78 -0.82 -13.08
N ILE A 157 9.83 0.24 -13.90
CA ILE A 157 11.07 0.74 -14.51
C ILE A 157 12.03 1.26 -13.44
N ALA A 158 11.51 1.98 -12.44
CA ALA A 158 12.29 2.44 -11.29
C ALA A 158 12.85 1.27 -10.46
N GLY A 159 12.01 0.29 -10.15
CA GLY A 159 12.41 -0.94 -9.46
C GLY A 159 13.49 -1.71 -10.22
N TRP A 160 13.37 -1.82 -11.55
CA TRP A 160 14.40 -2.39 -12.43
C TRP A 160 15.75 -1.71 -12.27
N ASN A 161 15.78 -0.39 -12.32
CA ASN A 161 17.03 0.38 -12.23
C ASN A 161 17.68 0.26 -10.85
N ALA A 162 16.88 0.33 -9.77
CA ALA A 162 17.38 0.13 -8.41
C ALA A 162 17.94 -1.29 -8.20
N HIS A 163 17.23 -2.32 -8.68
CA HIS A 163 17.70 -3.70 -8.65
C HIS A 163 19.02 -3.88 -9.42
N LEU A 164 19.13 -3.29 -10.62
CA LEU A 164 20.31 -3.39 -11.45
C LEU A 164 21.56 -2.80 -10.77
N ASP A 165 21.43 -1.68 -10.05
CA ASP A 165 22.54 -1.10 -9.29
C ASP A 165 23.11 -2.10 -8.28
N ILE A 166 22.22 -2.78 -7.53
CA ILE A 166 22.63 -3.79 -6.54
C ILE A 166 23.27 -5.01 -7.22
N VAL A 167 22.75 -5.46 -8.36
CA VAL A 167 23.35 -6.58 -9.12
C VAL A 167 24.75 -6.22 -9.63
N LYS A 168 24.94 -5.01 -10.18
CA LYS A 168 26.26 -4.50 -10.60
C LYS A 168 27.23 -4.47 -9.42
N LYS A 169 26.78 -3.92 -8.29
CA LYS A 169 27.57 -3.83 -7.05
C LYS A 169 28.00 -5.20 -6.54
N ASN A 170 27.05 -6.12 -6.38
CA ASN A 170 27.29 -7.45 -5.81
C ASN A 170 28.17 -8.33 -6.72
N SER A 171 28.01 -8.20 -8.04
CA SER A 171 28.83 -8.94 -9.01
C SER A 171 30.21 -8.31 -9.24
N GLY A 172 30.39 -7.03 -8.89
CA GLY A 172 31.59 -6.26 -9.23
C GLY A 172 31.76 -6.04 -10.74
N ASN A 173 30.66 -6.13 -11.49
CA ASN A 173 30.62 -5.99 -12.94
C ASN A 173 29.58 -4.96 -13.34
N ASP A 174 30.02 -3.88 -13.99
CA ASP A 174 29.13 -2.80 -14.47
C ASP A 174 28.17 -3.27 -15.59
N LEU A 175 28.44 -4.41 -16.22
CA LEU A 175 27.60 -5.04 -17.24
C LEU A 175 27.35 -6.51 -16.91
N PRO A 176 26.50 -6.81 -15.91
CA PRO A 176 26.17 -8.18 -15.53
C PRO A 176 25.50 -8.92 -16.70
N ARG A 177 25.69 -10.25 -16.77
CA ARG A 177 25.08 -11.03 -17.86
C ARG A 177 23.58 -11.14 -17.61
N ALA A 178 22.78 -11.23 -18.67
CA ALA A 178 21.34 -11.40 -18.57
C ALA A 178 20.94 -12.58 -17.66
N GLY A 179 21.68 -13.69 -17.71
CA GLY A 179 21.47 -14.83 -16.80
C GLY A 179 21.69 -14.52 -15.32
N ASP A 180 22.67 -13.66 -15.00
CA ASP A 180 22.95 -13.28 -13.61
C ASP A 180 21.81 -12.40 -13.05
N ILE A 181 21.29 -11.49 -13.90
CA ILE A 181 20.14 -10.64 -13.56
C ILE A 181 18.86 -11.49 -13.43
N ALA A 182 18.64 -12.44 -14.35
CA ALA A 182 17.47 -13.31 -14.32
C ALA A 182 17.37 -14.13 -13.02
N VAL A 183 18.50 -14.66 -12.55
CA VAL A 183 18.56 -15.46 -11.31
C VAL A 183 18.31 -14.62 -10.06
N SER A 184 18.59 -13.30 -10.07
CA SER A 184 18.31 -12.43 -8.92
C SER A 184 16.85 -12.00 -8.82
N MET A 185 15.99 -12.32 -9.81
CA MET A 185 14.57 -11.96 -9.85
C MET A 185 13.65 -13.08 -10.36
N PRO A 186 13.67 -14.29 -9.77
CA PRO A 186 12.99 -15.46 -10.31
C PRO A 186 11.48 -15.28 -10.51
N GLY A 187 10.78 -14.54 -9.66
CA GLY A 187 9.35 -14.27 -9.84
C GLY A 187 9.04 -13.41 -11.06
N ARG A 188 9.96 -12.53 -11.44
CA ARG A 188 9.78 -11.58 -12.54
C ARG A 188 10.50 -12.00 -13.83
N MET A 189 11.21 -13.12 -13.81
CA MET A 189 12.07 -13.58 -14.89
C MET A 189 11.33 -13.65 -16.23
N GLU A 190 10.09 -14.15 -16.22
CA GLU A 190 9.28 -14.31 -17.44
C GLU A 190 8.87 -12.97 -18.09
N TYR A 191 8.87 -11.86 -17.36
CA TYR A 191 8.54 -10.56 -17.95
C TYR A 191 9.68 -10.08 -18.85
N TYR A 192 10.93 -10.28 -18.42
CA TYR A 192 12.10 -9.64 -19.01
C TYR A 192 12.96 -10.59 -19.86
N PHE A 193 12.97 -11.88 -19.53
CA PHE A 193 13.91 -12.85 -20.06
C PHE A 193 13.23 -14.03 -20.76
N GLN A 194 14.01 -14.68 -21.63
CA GLN A 194 13.68 -15.95 -22.26
C GLN A 194 14.87 -16.91 -22.15
N PRO A 195 14.64 -18.24 -22.17
CA PRO A 195 15.73 -19.19 -22.25
C PRO A 195 16.56 -18.99 -23.52
N THR A 196 17.88 -19.15 -23.42
CA THR A 196 18.78 -19.16 -24.59
C THR A 196 18.45 -20.35 -25.50
N ALA A 197 18.85 -20.27 -26.78
CA ALA A 197 18.57 -21.33 -27.76
C ALA A 197 19.16 -22.71 -27.37
N ASP A 198 20.24 -22.74 -26.58
CA ASP A 198 20.84 -23.96 -26.05
C ASP A 198 20.22 -24.43 -24.72
N GLY A 199 19.31 -23.64 -24.13
CA GLY A 199 18.63 -23.91 -22.87
C GLY A 199 19.51 -23.83 -21.62
N LEU A 200 20.75 -23.33 -21.74
CA LEU A 200 21.73 -23.31 -20.65
C LEU A 200 21.78 -21.97 -19.89
N GLY A 201 20.95 -21.00 -20.27
CA GLY A 201 20.87 -19.71 -19.59
C GLY A 201 19.67 -18.90 -20.02
N HIS A 202 19.71 -17.62 -19.69
CA HIS A 202 18.68 -16.64 -20.03
C HIS A 202 19.28 -15.49 -20.82
N GLU A 203 18.51 -14.99 -21.77
CA GLU A 203 18.76 -13.77 -22.52
C GLU A 203 17.57 -12.84 -22.40
N PHE A 204 17.78 -11.55 -22.65
CA PHE A 204 16.68 -10.59 -22.72
C PHE A 204 15.74 -10.96 -23.86
N LYS A 205 14.44 -10.84 -23.60
CA LYS A 205 13.45 -10.84 -24.69
C LYS A 205 13.76 -9.70 -25.64
N LYS A 206 13.49 -9.90 -26.93
CA LYS A 206 13.87 -8.94 -27.99
C LYS A 206 13.27 -7.55 -27.75
N GLU A 207 12.02 -7.50 -27.31
CA GLU A 207 11.30 -6.26 -27.05
C GLU A 207 11.96 -5.49 -25.88
N ILE A 208 12.38 -6.21 -24.84
CA ILE A 208 13.06 -5.65 -23.67
C ILE A 208 14.47 -5.17 -24.03
N ALA A 209 15.24 -5.98 -24.77
CA ALA A 209 16.58 -5.60 -25.20
C ALA A 209 16.61 -4.30 -26.03
N GLY A 210 15.52 -4.02 -26.76
CA GLY A 210 15.37 -2.78 -27.53
C GLY A 210 15.11 -1.52 -26.69
N LEU A 211 14.73 -1.68 -25.42
CA LEU A 211 14.40 -0.59 -24.50
C LEU A 211 15.56 -0.23 -23.55
N LEU A 212 16.56 -1.11 -23.42
CA LEU A 212 17.67 -0.91 -22.48
C LEU A 212 18.74 0.04 -23.05
N ASN A 213 19.29 0.87 -22.18
CA ASN A 213 20.51 1.62 -22.42
C ASN A 213 21.72 0.66 -22.49
N PRO A 214 22.89 1.12 -23.00
CA PRO A 214 24.11 0.32 -23.03
C PRO A 214 24.58 -0.21 -21.67
N ASP A 215 24.21 0.47 -20.59
CA ASP A 215 24.49 0.08 -19.20
C ASP A 215 23.40 -0.81 -18.58
N LEU A 216 22.46 -1.28 -19.40
CA LEU A 216 21.30 -2.10 -19.03
C LEU A 216 20.22 -1.38 -18.20
N SER A 217 20.37 -0.09 -17.91
CA SER A 217 19.28 0.70 -17.30
C SER A 217 18.12 0.85 -18.30
N MET A 218 16.90 1.01 -17.80
CA MET A 218 15.71 1.25 -18.61
C MET A 218 15.25 2.70 -18.40
N PRO A 219 15.28 3.57 -19.43
CA PRO A 219 14.70 4.90 -19.32
C PRO A 219 13.17 4.80 -19.35
N PRO A 220 12.44 5.70 -18.65
CA PRO A 220 10.99 5.74 -18.71
C PRO A 220 10.51 6.45 -20.00
N SER A 221 10.85 5.90 -21.16
CA SER A 221 10.36 6.38 -22.45
C SER A 221 8.92 5.92 -22.69
N THR A 222 8.23 6.56 -23.64
CA THR A 222 6.86 6.15 -24.03
C THR A 222 6.80 4.69 -24.45
N GLU A 223 7.79 4.22 -25.20
CA GLU A 223 7.89 2.83 -25.64
C GLU A 223 8.13 1.87 -24.47
N ALA A 224 9.01 2.27 -23.52
CA ALA A 224 9.28 1.45 -22.34
C ALA A 224 8.05 1.34 -21.45
N VAL A 225 7.38 2.46 -21.16
CA VAL A 225 6.15 2.48 -20.36
C VAL A 225 5.08 1.60 -21.01
N ALA A 226 4.85 1.74 -22.32
CA ALA A 226 3.85 0.93 -23.02
C ALA A 226 4.13 -0.59 -22.94
N GLU A 227 5.38 -1.00 -23.19
CA GLU A 227 5.80 -2.41 -23.15
C GLU A 227 5.71 -3.00 -21.74
N ILE A 228 6.18 -2.25 -20.73
CA ILE A 228 6.15 -2.69 -19.32
C ILE A 228 4.72 -2.77 -18.81
N SER A 229 3.87 -1.78 -19.11
CA SER A 229 2.45 -1.83 -18.76
C SER A 229 1.78 -3.07 -19.35
N GLN A 230 2.07 -3.43 -20.61
CA GLN A 230 1.48 -4.61 -21.24
C GLN A 230 1.91 -5.91 -20.56
N ARG A 231 3.15 -5.98 -20.08
CA ARG A 231 3.70 -7.19 -19.47
C ARG A 231 3.26 -7.36 -18.02
N TYR A 232 3.17 -6.25 -17.30
CA TYR A 232 2.94 -6.24 -15.86
C TYR A 232 1.49 -5.96 -15.50
N PHE A 233 0.96 -4.79 -15.87
CA PHE A 233 -0.41 -4.38 -15.53
C PHE A 233 -1.46 -5.22 -16.26
N ASP A 234 -1.26 -5.50 -17.55
CA ASP A 234 -2.19 -6.29 -18.34
C ASP A 234 -2.00 -7.81 -18.15
N ALA A 235 -1.20 -8.24 -17.16
CA ALA A 235 -1.04 -9.64 -16.82
C ALA A 235 -2.33 -10.25 -16.25
N LEU A 236 -2.58 -11.51 -16.58
CA LEU A 236 -3.78 -12.22 -16.16
C LEU A 236 -3.79 -12.50 -14.64
N PRO A 237 -4.97 -12.70 -14.03
CA PRO A 237 -5.10 -12.96 -12.59
C PRO A 237 -4.25 -14.10 -12.04
N GLN A 238 -3.99 -15.14 -12.85
CA GLN A 238 -3.14 -16.26 -12.43
C GLN A 238 -1.69 -15.86 -12.16
N ARG A 239 -1.27 -14.69 -12.65
CA ARG A 239 0.09 -14.15 -12.49
C ARG A 239 0.15 -13.04 -11.45
N THR A 240 -0.86 -12.19 -11.41
CA THR A 240 -0.91 -11.02 -10.52
C THR A 240 -1.40 -11.36 -9.13
N GLN A 241 -2.30 -12.36 -9.02
CA GLN A 241 -2.91 -12.86 -7.78
C GLN A 241 -3.23 -11.77 -6.75
N LEU A 242 -3.86 -10.68 -7.21
CA LEU A 242 -4.26 -9.57 -6.35
C LEU A 242 -5.56 -9.88 -5.61
N GLY A 243 -5.80 -9.07 -4.57
CA GLY A 243 -6.96 -9.18 -3.70
C GLY A 243 -6.87 -10.35 -2.71
N PRO A 244 -7.78 -10.42 -1.72
CA PRO A 244 -7.67 -11.37 -0.61
C PRO A 244 -7.68 -12.85 -1.02
N ALA A 245 -8.25 -13.17 -2.17
CA ALA A 245 -8.35 -14.53 -2.69
C ALA A 245 -7.24 -14.88 -3.71
N GLY A 246 -6.40 -13.91 -4.10
CA GLY A 246 -5.39 -14.12 -5.13
C GLY A 246 -5.95 -14.39 -6.52
N THR A 247 -7.16 -13.91 -6.81
CA THR A 247 -7.87 -14.17 -8.08
C THR A 247 -8.18 -12.90 -8.86
N CYS A 248 -7.63 -11.76 -8.45
CA CYS A 248 -7.83 -10.47 -9.12
C CYS A 248 -6.59 -10.12 -9.97
N ASP A 249 -6.81 -9.35 -11.04
CA ASP A 249 -5.74 -8.69 -11.80
C ASP A 249 -5.70 -7.20 -11.51
N TYR A 250 -4.64 -6.52 -11.97
CA TYR A 250 -4.44 -5.09 -11.75
C TYR A 250 -5.60 -4.24 -12.29
N ARG A 251 -6.12 -4.61 -13.46
CA ARG A 251 -7.23 -3.89 -14.09
C ARG A 251 -8.48 -3.96 -13.23
N HIS A 252 -8.85 -5.13 -12.71
CA HIS A 252 -10.00 -5.28 -11.83
C HIS A 252 -9.75 -4.69 -10.44
N TYR A 253 -8.55 -4.84 -9.90
CA TYR A 253 -8.18 -4.27 -8.61
C TYR A 253 -8.32 -2.74 -8.62
N TYR A 254 -7.73 -2.07 -9.62
CA TYR A 254 -7.80 -0.62 -9.74
C TYR A 254 -9.17 -0.10 -10.21
N ALA A 255 -9.93 -0.89 -11.00
CA ALA A 255 -11.30 -0.51 -11.33
C ALA A 255 -12.19 -0.50 -10.08
N ALA A 256 -12.00 -1.44 -9.16
CA ALA A 256 -12.74 -1.46 -7.91
C ALA A 256 -12.44 -0.23 -7.03
N MET A 257 -11.16 0.16 -6.94
CA MET A 257 -10.75 1.40 -6.27
C MET A 257 -11.38 2.64 -6.92
N ALA A 258 -11.31 2.75 -8.25
CA ALA A 258 -11.92 3.86 -8.98
C ALA A 258 -13.42 3.99 -8.69
N ILE A 259 -14.15 2.87 -8.69
CA ILE A 259 -15.59 2.85 -8.39
C ILE A 259 -15.86 3.27 -6.95
N GLU A 260 -15.01 2.85 -5.99
CA GLU A 260 -15.12 3.27 -4.59
C GLU A 260 -14.85 4.77 -4.42
N GLU A 261 -13.82 5.31 -5.05
CA GLU A 261 -13.51 6.75 -5.00
C GLU A 261 -14.64 7.59 -5.63
N ILE A 262 -15.16 7.16 -6.78
CA ILE A 262 -16.33 7.78 -7.40
C ILE A 262 -17.53 7.70 -6.45
N HIS A 263 -17.74 6.58 -5.77
CA HIS A 263 -18.84 6.44 -4.82
C HIS A 263 -18.74 7.38 -3.62
N GLN A 264 -17.53 7.67 -3.16
CA GLN A 264 -17.31 8.64 -2.08
C GLN A 264 -17.62 10.08 -2.52
N ALA A 265 -17.42 10.40 -3.80
CA ALA A 265 -17.65 11.74 -4.35
C ALA A 265 -19.08 11.94 -4.91
N ALA A 266 -19.67 10.91 -5.52
CA ALA A 266 -20.89 11.03 -6.30
C ALA A 266 -22.16 10.99 -5.42
N SER A 267 -23.09 11.92 -5.68
CA SER A 267 -24.46 11.89 -5.14
C SER A 267 -25.43 11.07 -6.00
N SER A 268 -25.02 10.74 -7.24
CA SER A 268 -25.80 10.03 -8.24
C SER A 268 -25.56 8.51 -8.23
N PRO A 269 -26.50 7.69 -8.71
CA PRO A 269 -26.22 6.29 -9.05
C PRO A 269 -25.07 6.18 -10.07
N ILE A 270 -24.11 5.29 -9.77
CA ILE A 270 -22.92 5.07 -10.61
C ILE A 270 -23.25 4.01 -11.66
N HIS A 271 -23.21 4.38 -12.94
CA HIS A 271 -23.32 3.43 -14.04
C HIS A 271 -21.94 3.23 -14.67
N VAL A 272 -21.54 1.98 -14.91
CA VAL A 272 -20.27 1.64 -15.58
C VAL A 272 -20.53 0.51 -16.56
N GLN A 273 -20.09 0.62 -17.80
CA GLN A 273 -20.15 -0.44 -18.81
C GLN A 273 -18.91 -1.34 -18.64
N LEU A 274 -19.02 -2.38 -17.81
CA LEU A 274 -17.86 -3.20 -17.44
C LEU A 274 -17.17 -3.83 -18.66
N SER A 275 -17.97 -4.37 -19.59
CA SER A 275 -17.46 -5.01 -20.80
C SER A 275 -16.61 -4.08 -21.69
N ARG A 276 -16.91 -2.77 -21.72
CA ARG A 276 -16.13 -1.79 -22.48
C ARG A 276 -14.72 -1.58 -21.90
N LEU A 277 -14.58 -1.78 -20.60
CA LEU A 277 -13.31 -1.68 -19.88
C LEU A 277 -12.59 -3.02 -19.74
N GLN A 278 -13.12 -4.08 -20.34
CA GLN A 278 -12.65 -5.46 -20.19
C GLN A 278 -12.73 -5.95 -18.73
N LEU A 279 -13.77 -5.53 -18.03
CA LEU A 279 -14.05 -5.91 -16.65
C LEU A 279 -15.20 -6.91 -16.58
N ASP A 280 -15.17 -7.75 -15.54
CA ASP A 280 -16.31 -8.57 -15.14
C ASP A 280 -16.59 -8.42 -13.64
N SER A 281 -17.87 -8.58 -13.27
CA SER A 281 -18.32 -8.36 -11.89
C SER A 281 -17.77 -9.39 -10.90
N ALA A 282 -17.45 -10.61 -11.34
CA ALA A 282 -16.96 -11.65 -10.44
C ALA A 282 -15.52 -11.36 -10.01
N THR A 283 -14.66 -10.99 -10.95
CA THR A 283 -13.27 -10.61 -10.68
C THR A 283 -13.19 -9.27 -9.94
N LEU A 284 -14.04 -8.28 -10.27
CA LEU A 284 -14.17 -7.03 -9.50
C LEU A 284 -14.49 -7.28 -8.03
N SER A 285 -15.42 -8.19 -7.75
CA SER A 285 -15.82 -8.53 -6.37
C SER A 285 -14.72 -9.26 -5.60
N ALA A 286 -13.73 -9.82 -6.29
CA ALA A 286 -12.57 -10.49 -5.70
C ALA A 286 -11.40 -9.53 -5.37
N SER A 287 -11.50 -8.25 -5.76
CA SER A 287 -10.47 -7.23 -5.47
C SER A 287 -10.20 -7.02 -3.99
N GLY A 288 -11.19 -7.31 -3.14
CA GLY A 288 -11.17 -7.00 -1.71
C GLY A 288 -11.92 -5.72 -1.37
N VAL A 289 -12.14 -4.83 -2.33
CA VAL A 289 -12.92 -3.59 -2.15
C VAL A 289 -14.41 -3.92 -1.92
N ASN A 290 -15.03 -3.26 -0.95
CA ASN A 290 -16.44 -3.48 -0.63
C ASN A 290 -17.36 -2.70 -1.58
N LEU A 291 -17.60 -3.25 -2.76
CA LEU A 291 -18.50 -2.67 -3.77
C LEU A 291 -20.00 -2.83 -3.43
N SER A 292 -20.36 -3.24 -2.20
CA SER A 292 -21.76 -3.37 -1.75
C SER A 292 -21.94 -3.11 -0.24
N PRO A 293 -21.56 -1.93 0.27
CA PRO A 293 -21.61 -1.58 1.69
C PRO A 293 -23.06 -1.40 2.15
N GLY A 294 -23.72 -2.52 2.50
CA GLY A 294 -25.15 -2.55 2.85
C GLY A 294 -25.95 -3.60 2.10
N GLY A 295 -25.29 -4.45 1.29
CA GLY A 295 -25.91 -5.55 0.55
C GLY A 295 -26.47 -5.15 -0.81
N ALA A 296 -26.45 -3.86 -1.16
CA ALA A 296 -26.74 -3.36 -2.50
C ALA A 296 -25.43 -2.88 -3.18
N PRO A 297 -25.21 -3.19 -4.46
CA PRO A 297 -24.07 -2.69 -5.22
C PRO A 297 -24.01 -1.15 -5.27
N ILE A 298 -22.80 -0.60 -5.16
CA ILE A 298 -22.58 0.85 -5.30
C ILE A 298 -22.60 1.32 -6.76
N PHE A 299 -22.56 0.39 -7.70
CA PHE A 299 -22.62 0.67 -9.13
C PHE A 299 -23.57 -0.31 -9.84
N ILE A 300 -24.01 0.09 -11.03
CA ILE A 300 -24.83 -0.69 -11.95
C ILE A 300 -24.01 -0.95 -13.21
N ASP A 301 -23.87 -2.23 -13.59
CA ASP A 301 -23.31 -2.60 -14.89
C ASP A 301 -24.29 -2.15 -15.98
N ALA A 302 -23.90 -1.12 -16.72
CA ALA A 302 -24.75 -0.51 -17.72
C ALA A 302 -24.75 -1.37 -19.00
N PRO A 303 -25.92 -1.66 -19.59
CA PRO A 303 -25.97 -2.44 -20.81
C PRO A 303 -25.23 -1.70 -21.93
N VAL A 304 -24.51 -2.45 -22.76
CA VAL A 304 -23.96 -1.92 -24.01
C VAL A 304 -25.15 -1.39 -24.83
N PRO A 305 -25.15 -0.11 -25.24
CA PRO A 305 -26.24 0.42 -26.06
C PRO A 305 -26.40 -0.47 -27.30
N GLU A 306 -27.61 -0.98 -27.57
CA GLU A 306 -27.86 -1.68 -28.82
C GLU A 306 -27.48 -0.74 -29.97
N PRO A 307 -26.71 -1.20 -30.99
CA PRO A 307 -26.40 -0.38 -32.13
C PRO A 307 -27.73 0.10 -32.71
N ALA A 308 -27.93 1.43 -32.71
CA ALA A 308 -29.19 2.02 -33.14
C ALA A 308 -29.57 1.42 -34.49
N ILE A 309 -30.68 0.69 -34.53
CA ILE A 309 -31.24 0.14 -35.77
C ILE A 309 -31.83 1.32 -36.56
N GLY A 310 -30.94 2.14 -37.13
CA GLY A 310 -31.23 3.13 -38.15
C GLY A 310 -30.99 2.51 -39.53
N PRO A 311 -31.75 2.90 -40.57
CA PRO A 311 -31.62 2.31 -41.89
C PRO A 311 -30.23 2.61 -42.47
N THR A 312 -29.65 1.55 -42.99
CA THR A 312 -28.36 1.42 -43.64
C THR A 312 -28.06 2.57 -44.61
N GLU A 313 -27.09 3.41 -44.28
CA GLU A 313 -26.16 3.95 -45.27
C GLU A 313 -24.73 3.62 -44.86
N THR A 314 -24.08 2.95 -45.79
CA THR A 314 -22.74 2.39 -45.75
C THR A 314 -21.68 3.48 -45.71
N GLU A 315 -21.27 3.86 -44.51
CA GLU A 315 -19.85 4.11 -44.20
C GLU A 315 -19.63 3.53 -42.81
N THR A 316 -18.82 2.48 -42.71
CA THR A 316 -18.34 2.02 -41.40
C THR A 316 -17.40 3.14 -40.93
N PRO A 317 -17.77 3.96 -39.94
CA PRO A 317 -16.78 4.84 -39.35
C PRO A 317 -15.66 3.93 -38.82
N PRO A 318 -14.37 4.29 -38.99
CA PRO A 318 -13.31 3.51 -38.38
C PRO A 318 -13.65 3.36 -36.89
N VAL A 319 -13.66 2.12 -36.41
CA VAL A 319 -13.66 1.85 -34.97
C VAL A 319 -12.53 2.72 -34.41
N PRO A 320 -12.81 3.73 -33.58
CA PRO A 320 -11.74 4.50 -33.00
C PRO A 320 -10.92 3.51 -32.18
N SER A 321 -9.65 3.36 -32.55
CA SER A 321 -8.65 2.63 -31.79
C SER A 321 -8.42 3.43 -30.51
N TYR A 322 -9.33 3.32 -29.54
CA TYR A 322 -9.19 3.87 -28.20
C TYR A 322 -8.31 2.95 -27.34
N LEU A 323 -7.09 2.68 -27.81
CA LEU A 323 -6.12 1.87 -27.04
C LEU A 323 -4.75 2.51 -26.88
N ASP A 324 -4.49 3.69 -27.42
CA ASP A 324 -3.30 4.47 -27.07
C ASP A 324 -3.71 5.93 -26.84
N PRO A 325 -4.29 6.29 -25.67
CA PRO A 325 -4.22 7.68 -25.24
C PRO A 325 -2.75 8.11 -25.21
N GLU A 326 -2.46 9.33 -25.68
CA GLU A 326 -1.14 9.95 -25.48
C GLU A 326 -0.75 9.82 -23.99
N PRO A 327 0.52 9.54 -23.66
CA PRO A 327 0.96 9.32 -22.28
C PRO A 327 0.46 10.44 -21.37
N LEU A 328 -0.12 10.07 -20.22
CA LEU A 328 -0.75 11.03 -19.28
C LEU A 328 0.18 12.16 -18.87
N PHE A 329 1.49 11.87 -18.81
CA PHE A 329 2.53 12.84 -18.45
C PHE A 329 2.91 13.82 -19.58
N ARG A 330 2.20 13.82 -20.71
CA ARG A 330 2.43 14.72 -21.84
C ARG A 330 1.19 15.42 -22.41
N ASP A 331 0.01 15.28 -21.79
CA ASP A 331 -1.19 15.98 -22.26
C ASP A 331 -1.04 17.52 -22.08
N PRO A 332 -0.90 18.30 -23.17
CA PRO A 332 -0.71 19.75 -23.09
C PRO A 332 -1.95 20.48 -22.59
N LEU A 333 -3.15 19.94 -22.83
CA LEU A 333 -4.41 20.53 -22.38
C LEU A 333 -4.53 20.46 -20.85
N TRP A 334 -3.98 19.41 -20.24
CA TRP A 334 -3.92 19.29 -18.79
C TRP A 334 -2.97 20.31 -18.15
N LEU A 335 -1.77 20.51 -18.73
CA LEU A 335 -0.84 21.54 -18.25
C LEU A 335 -1.44 22.95 -18.33
N GLU A 336 -2.18 23.24 -19.41
CA GLU A 336 -2.92 24.50 -19.55
C GLU A 336 -4.07 24.64 -18.53
N MET A 337 -4.79 23.55 -18.23
CA MET A 337 -5.86 23.56 -17.23
C MET A 337 -5.33 23.71 -15.79
N LEU A 338 -4.20 23.08 -15.45
CA LEU A 338 -3.51 23.29 -14.16
C LEU A 338 -3.02 24.73 -14.00
N GLU A 339 -2.49 25.35 -15.07
CA GLU A 339 -2.19 26.77 -15.04
C GLU A 339 -3.44 27.63 -14.86
N HIS A 340 -4.57 27.22 -15.43
CA HIS A 340 -5.84 27.93 -15.27
C HIS A 340 -6.35 27.84 -13.82
N VAL A 341 -6.34 26.66 -13.20
CA VAL A 341 -6.73 26.46 -11.80
C VAL A 341 -5.79 27.22 -10.86
N ARG A 342 -4.46 27.16 -11.06
CA ARG A 342 -3.48 27.95 -10.29
C ARG A 342 -3.66 29.47 -10.44
N ARG A 343 -4.16 29.95 -11.58
CA ARG A 343 -4.49 31.37 -11.81
C ARG A 343 -5.84 31.76 -11.18
N SER A 344 -6.71 30.79 -10.92
CA SER A 344 -8.05 30.99 -10.36
C SER A 344 -8.02 31.10 -8.84
N ASP A 345 -7.06 30.44 -8.18
CA ASP A 345 -6.83 30.52 -6.74
C ASP A 345 -5.78 31.57 -6.38
N GLY A 346 -6.21 32.83 -6.27
CA GLY A 346 -5.42 33.88 -5.65
C GLY A 346 -6.29 35.02 -5.11
N PRO A 347 -6.36 35.26 -3.79
CA PRO A 347 -6.86 36.52 -3.28
C PRO A 347 -5.79 37.59 -3.54
N GLY A 348 -6.19 38.69 -4.15
CA GLY A 348 -5.31 39.83 -4.35
C GLY A 348 -4.75 40.33 -3.02
N LEU A 349 -3.44 40.64 -3.01
CA LEU A 349 -2.85 41.89 -2.53
C LEU A 349 -1.31 41.83 -2.67
N GLY A 350 -0.79 42.65 -3.60
CA GLY A 350 0.39 43.49 -3.37
C GLY A 350 1.80 42.91 -3.51
N GLY A 351 2.46 43.25 -4.62
CA GLY A 351 3.70 44.04 -4.54
C GLY A 351 5.04 43.33 -4.69
N ASP A 352 5.68 43.64 -5.82
CA ASP A 352 7.12 43.71 -6.09
C ASP A 352 7.95 42.43 -6.36
N SER A 353 8.22 42.30 -7.66
CA SER A 353 9.55 42.17 -8.26
C SER A 353 10.34 40.90 -7.95
N LEU A 354 10.53 40.07 -8.98
CA LEU A 354 11.82 39.46 -9.34
C LEU A 354 11.75 38.77 -10.73
N SER A 355 12.48 39.38 -11.67
CA SER A 355 13.29 38.78 -12.75
C SER A 355 12.82 37.51 -13.48
N GLU A 356 12.47 37.69 -14.76
CA GLU A 356 12.40 36.65 -15.80
C GLU A 356 13.71 35.87 -15.98
N PRO A 357 13.66 34.56 -16.30
CA PRO A 357 14.71 33.90 -17.04
C PRO A 357 14.37 33.71 -18.52
N ARG A 358 15.33 34.16 -19.31
CA ARG A 358 15.53 34.05 -20.76
C ARG A 358 15.12 32.72 -21.38
N THR A 359 14.33 32.80 -22.44
CA THR A 359 14.09 31.75 -23.44
C THR A 359 15.20 31.73 -24.51
N SER A 360 15.92 30.61 -24.65
CA SER A 360 16.60 30.15 -25.87
C SER A 360 17.08 28.71 -25.61
N ALA A 361 16.89 27.70 -26.47
CA ALA A 361 17.08 27.73 -27.90
C ALA A 361 16.22 26.67 -28.63
N LYS A 362 15.85 27.00 -29.86
CA LYS A 362 15.23 26.13 -30.86
C LYS A 362 16.22 25.04 -31.29
N TRP A 363 15.76 23.80 -31.36
CA TRP A 363 16.46 22.68 -31.99
C TRP A 363 16.07 22.60 -33.47
N ASN A 364 17.05 22.40 -34.35
CA ASN A 364 16.90 22.25 -35.80
C ASN A 364 17.51 20.89 -36.21
N PRO A 365 16.74 19.95 -36.77
CA PRO A 365 17.23 18.61 -37.09
C PRO A 365 17.54 18.52 -38.58
N ASP A 366 18.70 19.02 -39.00
CA ASP A 366 19.31 18.70 -40.30
C ASP A 366 20.78 19.12 -40.20
N ASP A 367 21.70 18.16 -40.05
CA ASP A 367 23.03 18.19 -40.69
C ASP A 367 23.81 16.89 -40.44
N GLU A 368 23.94 16.14 -41.52
CA GLU A 368 25.02 15.27 -42.01
C GLU A 368 25.93 14.47 -41.04
N ALA A 369 25.98 13.16 -41.30
CA ALA A 369 27.11 12.26 -41.00
C ALA A 369 28.42 12.78 -41.65
N PRO A 370 29.64 12.37 -41.21
CA PRO A 370 30.18 11.12 -41.74
C PRO A 370 31.32 10.40 -40.95
N LEU A 371 31.62 9.19 -41.46
CA LEU A 371 32.91 8.47 -41.56
C LEU A 371 33.20 7.23 -40.68
N SER A 372 33.25 6.13 -41.42
CA SER A 372 33.79 4.80 -41.16
C SER A 372 35.27 4.81 -40.72
N PHE A 373 35.59 3.97 -39.74
CA PHE A 373 36.95 3.51 -39.44
C PHE A 373 36.98 1.98 -39.45
N SER A 374 37.84 1.40 -40.29
CA SER A 374 38.19 -0.02 -40.28
C SER A 374 39.40 -0.28 -39.37
N PRO A 375 39.45 -1.36 -38.57
CA PRO A 375 40.61 -1.70 -37.78
C PRO A 375 41.64 -2.57 -38.55
N PRO A 376 42.93 -2.51 -38.20
CA PRO A 376 44.00 -3.28 -38.85
C PRO A 376 44.13 -4.72 -38.28
N PRO A 377 44.71 -5.67 -39.03
CA PRO A 377 44.80 -7.07 -38.64
C PRO A 377 46.11 -7.43 -37.92
N GLY A 378 46.02 -8.33 -36.93
CA GLY A 378 47.12 -9.24 -36.57
C GLY A 378 47.50 -9.28 -35.08
N SER A 379 47.17 -10.39 -34.41
CA SER A 379 47.95 -11.01 -33.30
C SER A 379 47.37 -12.40 -32.92
N PRO A 380 48.17 -13.30 -32.32
CA PRO A 380 48.13 -14.77 -32.53
C PRO A 380 47.25 -15.56 -31.53
N PRO A 381 47.06 -16.88 -31.73
CA PRO A 381 46.13 -17.69 -30.94
C PRO A 381 46.72 -18.06 -29.57
N VAL A 382 45.91 -17.93 -28.52
CA VAL A 382 46.23 -18.43 -27.17
C VAL A 382 45.36 -19.65 -26.85
N SER A 383 46.03 -20.69 -26.38
CA SER A 383 45.54 -22.04 -26.12
C SER A 383 44.46 -22.15 -25.03
N ALA A 384 43.64 -23.17 -25.20
CA ALA A 384 42.58 -23.61 -24.31
C ALA A 384 43.09 -23.99 -22.90
N ARG A 385 42.32 -23.59 -21.88
CA ARG A 385 42.40 -24.07 -20.50
C ARG A 385 41.03 -24.67 -20.12
N PRO A 386 40.98 -25.83 -19.42
CA PRO A 386 39.72 -26.53 -19.13
C PRO A 386 38.87 -25.77 -18.10
N PRO A 387 37.53 -25.98 -18.09
CA PRO A 387 36.62 -25.25 -17.21
C PRO A 387 36.77 -25.69 -15.74
N PRO A 388 36.60 -24.77 -14.77
CA PRO A 388 36.45 -25.14 -13.37
C PRO A 388 35.09 -25.80 -13.13
N GLN A 389 35.09 -26.78 -12.24
CA GLN A 389 33.92 -27.52 -11.78
C GLN A 389 32.97 -26.61 -11.00
N SER A 390 31.68 -26.66 -11.34
CA SER A 390 30.60 -25.99 -10.62
C SER A 390 30.45 -26.58 -9.20
N PRO A 391 30.27 -25.76 -8.15
CA PRO A 391 29.81 -26.28 -6.87
C PRO A 391 28.31 -26.61 -6.95
N GLU A 392 27.93 -27.78 -6.44
CA GLU A 392 26.54 -28.19 -6.23
C GLU A 392 25.84 -27.18 -5.31
N LEU A 393 24.82 -26.51 -5.85
CA LEU A 393 23.89 -25.66 -5.10
C LEU A 393 22.81 -26.55 -4.47
N SER A 394 22.58 -26.38 -3.17
CA SER A 394 21.61 -27.12 -2.38
C SER A 394 20.17 -26.67 -2.69
N ASP A 395 19.32 -27.65 -3.02
CA ASP A 395 17.91 -27.61 -3.43
C ASP A 395 16.90 -26.88 -2.49
N SER A 396 17.35 -26.25 -1.39
CA SER A 396 16.47 -25.62 -0.39
C SER A 396 16.36 -24.09 -0.48
N SER A 397 17.20 -23.44 -1.28
CA SER A 397 17.30 -21.96 -1.36
C SER A 397 16.34 -21.33 -2.38
N ASP A 398 15.93 -22.10 -3.39
CA ASP A 398 15.31 -21.56 -4.63
C ASP A 398 13.79 -21.45 -4.59
N ARG A 399 13.11 -22.06 -3.61
CA ARG A 399 11.63 -22.03 -3.52
C ARG A 399 11.04 -20.78 -2.88
N TRP A 400 11.84 -19.93 -2.23
CA TRP A 400 11.32 -18.81 -1.43
C TRP A 400 11.46 -17.44 -2.10
N ILE A 401 12.45 -17.24 -2.98
CA ILE A 401 12.55 -16.00 -3.76
C ILE A 401 11.33 -15.87 -4.70
N ALA A 402 10.78 -17.01 -5.13
CA ALA A 402 9.49 -17.07 -5.81
C ALA A 402 8.32 -16.60 -4.93
N SER A 403 8.37 -16.64 -3.60
CA SER A 403 7.26 -16.21 -2.72
C SER A 403 7.29 -14.72 -2.35
N LEU A 404 8.43 -14.04 -2.52
CA LEU A 404 8.53 -12.58 -2.32
C LEU A 404 8.43 -11.79 -3.63
N LEU A 405 8.65 -12.45 -4.77
CA LEU A 405 8.64 -11.84 -6.11
C LEU A 405 7.62 -12.46 -7.08
N ASN A 406 6.96 -13.56 -6.69
CA ASN A 406 5.64 -13.98 -7.18
C ASN A 406 4.71 -14.15 -5.97
N ASP A 407 3.50 -13.64 -6.11
CA ASP A 407 2.35 -14.15 -5.39
C ASP A 407 2.12 -15.60 -5.84
N ASP A 408 2.70 -16.59 -5.16
CA ASP A 408 2.44 -18.00 -5.49
C ASP A 408 2.51 -18.85 -4.21
N VAL A 409 1.39 -18.93 -3.49
CA VAL A 409 1.16 -19.95 -2.46
C VAL A 409 -0.18 -20.64 -2.73
N GLY A 410 -0.11 -21.85 -3.27
CA GLY A 410 -1.26 -22.75 -3.39
C GLY A 410 -1.92 -23.09 -2.04
N PRO A 411 -3.13 -23.67 -2.06
CA PRO A 411 -4.03 -23.71 -0.91
C PRO A 411 -3.49 -24.66 0.17
N SER A 412 -3.15 -24.13 1.34
CA SER A 412 -2.85 -24.98 2.50
C SER A 412 -4.13 -25.57 3.07
N ILE A 413 -4.33 -26.85 2.74
CA ILE A 413 -5.24 -27.78 3.40
C ILE A 413 -4.85 -27.89 4.88
N GLY A 414 -5.83 -27.69 5.77
CA GLY A 414 -5.64 -27.83 7.21
C GLY A 414 -5.28 -29.25 7.64
N ILE A 415 -4.32 -29.36 8.55
CA ILE A 415 -4.15 -30.53 9.44
C ILE A 415 -3.71 -30.00 10.81
N GLY A 416 -4.43 -30.45 11.84
CA GLY A 416 -4.25 -30.01 13.21
C GLY A 416 -3.03 -30.58 13.94
N SER A 417 -2.71 -29.90 15.04
CA SER A 417 -2.22 -30.38 16.33
C SER A 417 -1.55 -31.75 16.37
N LEU A 418 -0.27 -31.79 16.76
CA LEU A 418 0.23 -32.78 17.73
C LEU A 418 1.53 -32.32 18.41
N LEU A 419 1.52 -32.54 19.73
CA LEU A 419 2.54 -32.26 20.73
C LEU A 419 3.95 -32.79 20.43
N GLY A 420 4.94 -32.07 20.94
CA GLY A 420 6.24 -32.61 21.36
C GLY A 420 6.72 -31.94 22.66
N LYS A 421 6.39 -32.54 23.81
CA LYS A 421 6.98 -32.23 25.12
C LYS A 421 8.42 -32.74 25.21
N ARG A 422 9.25 -32.06 26.02
CA ARG A 422 10.28 -32.55 26.99
C ARG A 422 11.41 -31.51 27.10
N GLU A 423 12.09 -31.28 28.22
CA GLU A 423 12.04 -31.72 29.61
C GLU A 423 12.94 -30.70 30.34
N PHE A 424 12.56 -30.31 31.56
CA PHE A 424 13.33 -29.49 32.49
C PHE A 424 13.84 -30.44 33.58
N ASP A 425 15.11 -30.34 33.98
CA ASP A 425 15.76 -30.80 35.23
C ASP A 425 17.25 -30.41 35.10
N ASP A 426 18.06 -30.01 36.10
CA ASP A 426 17.94 -29.66 37.51
C ASP A 426 19.34 -29.13 37.95
N GLU A 427 19.45 -28.64 39.18
CA GLU A 427 20.64 -28.43 40.04
C GLU A 427 21.01 -26.97 40.44
N SER A 428 20.63 -26.67 41.69
CA SER A 428 20.95 -25.52 42.56
C SER A 428 22.32 -25.73 43.29
N PRO A 429 22.67 -25.15 44.49
CA PRO A 429 22.14 -24.02 45.30
C PRO A 429 23.20 -23.14 46.07
N ARG A 430 22.67 -22.21 46.90
CA ARG A 430 23.17 -21.62 48.20
C ARG A 430 23.71 -20.17 48.12
N LEU A 431 23.44 -19.20 49.03
CA LEU A 431 23.02 -19.19 50.46
C LEU A 431 22.58 -17.75 50.93
N SER A 432 21.79 -17.70 52.03
CA SER A 432 21.78 -16.68 53.14
C SER A 432 21.12 -15.29 52.92
N GLN A 433 20.42 -14.61 53.84
CA GLN A 433 19.76 -14.83 55.15
C GLN A 433 19.09 -13.47 55.52
N GLY A 434 18.01 -13.48 56.30
CA GLY A 434 17.71 -12.40 57.26
C GLY A 434 16.31 -11.77 57.22
N SER A 435 15.43 -12.24 58.12
CA SER A 435 14.24 -11.51 58.58
C SER A 435 14.47 -10.90 59.98
N PRO A 436 13.65 -9.93 60.41
CA PRO A 436 13.18 -9.91 61.79
C PRO A 436 11.65 -9.76 61.96
N LYS A 437 11.20 -10.15 63.15
CA LYS A 437 9.83 -10.42 63.63
C LYS A 437 9.10 -9.19 64.22
N ILE A 438 7.78 -9.13 63.95
CA ILE A 438 6.56 -8.86 64.77
C ILE A 438 6.64 -7.94 66.04
N PRO A 439 5.57 -7.18 66.36
CA PRO A 439 4.69 -7.66 67.44
C PRO A 439 3.18 -7.55 67.17
N ARG A 440 2.48 -8.42 67.92
CA ARG A 440 1.08 -8.84 67.90
C ARG A 440 0.29 -8.04 68.95
N VAL A 441 -0.95 -7.67 68.67
CA VAL A 441 -1.94 -7.25 69.67
C VAL A 441 -3.22 -8.03 69.41
N ASP A 442 -3.65 -8.79 70.42
CA ASP A 442 -4.92 -9.51 70.46
C ASP A 442 -5.98 -8.61 71.13
N GLN A 443 -7.24 -8.60 70.65
CA GLN A 443 -8.41 -8.33 71.49
C GLN A 443 -9.70 -8.93 70.92
N GLU A 444 -10.58 -9.33 71.84
CA GLU A 444 -11.59 -10.40 71.77
C GLU A 444 -12.98 -10.01 71.21
N PHE A 445 -13.66 -11.04 70.68
CA PHE A 445 -15.10 -11.35 70.62
C PHE A 445 -16.18 -10.28 70.85
N ALA A 446 -17.08 -10.14 69.85
CA ALA A 446 -18.54 -10.19 70.04
C ALA A 446 -19.27 -10.49 68.72
N SER A 447 -20.09 -11.55 68.73
CA SER A 447 -21.03 -11.90 67.66
C SER A 447 -22.24 -10.96 67.66
N THR A 448 -22.55 -10.35 66.53
CA THR A 448 -23.88 -9.82 66.22
C THR A 448 -24.24 -10.12 64.77
N GLN A 449 -25.53 -10.41 64.58
CA GLN A 449 -26.17 -10.92 63.38
C GLN A 449 -25.76 -10.22 62.08
N GLN A 450 -25.59 -11.06 61.07
CA GLN A 450 -25.55 -10.73 59.66
C GLN A 450 -26.85 -10.01 59.25
N PRO A 451 -26.83 -8.74 58.79
CA PRO A 451 -27.93 -8.18 58.03
C PRO A 451 -27.81 -8.70 56.59
N ASP A 452 -28.94 -9.10 56.00
CA ASP A 452 -29.03 -9.44 54.59
C ASP A 452 -28.37 -8.35 53.73
N PRO A 453 -27.54 -8.69 52.73
CA PRO A 453 -26.97 -7.70 51.84
C PRO A 453 -28.12 -7.00 51.10
N PRO A 454 -28.14 -5.66 51.05
CA PRO A 454 -29.12 -4.95 50.26
C PRO A 454 -28.99 -5.39 48.80
N GLN A 455 -30.09 -5.80 48.19
CA GLN A 455 -30.18 -5.89 46.74
C GLN A 455 -30.02 -4.48 46.17
N THR A 456 -28.78 -4.07 45.96
CA THR A 456 -28.45 -2.93 45.12
C THR A 456 -28.58 -3.38 43.68
N SER A 457 -29.71 -3.02 43.06
CA SER A 457 -29.82 -2.88 41.61
C SER A 457 -28.82 -1.81 41.15
N SER A 458 -27.54 -2.20 41.08
CA SER A 458 -26.45 -1.41 40.53
C SER A 458 -26.54 -1.49 39.02
N SER A 459 -27.36 -0.63 38.42
CA SER A 459 -27.19 -0.29 37.00
C SER A 459 -25.83 0.37 36.86
N ALA A 460 -24.83 -0.38 36.37
CA ALA A 460 -23.52 0.16 36.04
C ALA A 460 -23.69 1.41 35.14
N PRO A 461 -22.86 2.45 35.32
CA PRO A 461 -22.91 3.63 34.47
C PRO A 461 -22.70 3.21 33.00
N GLN A 462 -23.73 3.38 32.19
CA GLN A 462 -23.67 3.13 30.74
C GLN A 462 -23.48 4.48 30.05
N SER A 463 -22.33 4.67 29.40
CA SER A 463 -22.14 5.83 28.51
C SER A 463 -22.98 5.65 27.25
N GLN A 464 -23.54 6.74 26.76
CA GLN A 464 -24.25 6.80 25.48
C GLN A 464 -23.34 7.23 24.31
N HIS A 465 -22.02 7.33 24.54
CA HIS A 465 -21.08 7.78 23.52
C HIS A 465 -21.05 6.79 22.33
N PRO A 466 -21.21 7.23 21.07
CA PRO A 466 -21.28 6.34 19.91
C PRO A 466 -20.07 5.42 19.76
N LEU A 467 -18.84 5.94 19.90
CA LEU A 467 -17.62 5.13 19.82
C LEU A 467 -17.54 4.08 20.93
N TYR A 468 -18.04 4.40 22.13
CA TYR A 468 -18.09 3.44 23.23
C TYR A 468 -19.06 2.29 22.91
N LEU A 469 -20.25 2.61 22.39
CA LEU A 469 -21.24 1.61 22.00
C LEU A 469 -20.73 0.73 20.83
N GLN A 470 -20.06 1.33 19.85
CA GLN A 470 -19.44 0.62 18.73
C GLN A 470 -18.33 -0.33 19.20
N ALA A 471 -17.39 0.16 20.02
CA ALA A 471 -16.33 -0.68 20.59
C ALA A 471 -16.89 -1.81 21.45
N LEU A 472 -17.88 -1.53 22.30
CA LEU A 472 -18.51 -2.53 23.15
C LEU A 472 -19.21 -3.61 22.32
N ASN A 473 -19.94 -3.22 21.27
CA ASN A 473 -20.57 -4.15 20.36
C ASN A 473 -19.52 -5.02 19.64
N ALA A 474 -18.47 -4.41 19.08
CA ALA A 474 -17.40 -5.11 18.39
C ALA A 474 -16.70 -6.14 19.29
N LEU A 475 -16.45 -5.80 20.57
CA LEU A 475 -15.88 -6.70 21.56
C LEU A 475 -16.83 -7.85 21.95
N GLN A 476 -18.14 -7.58 22.07
CA GLN A 476 -19.15 -8.58 22.38
C GLN A 476 -19.39 -9.57 21.23
N THR A 477 -19.20 -9.13 19.98
CA THR A 477 -19.33 -9.96 18.78
C THR A 477 -17.99 -10.47 18.25
N HIS A 478 -16.89 -10.27 18.98
CA HIS A 478 -15.54 -10.59 18.53
C HIS A 478 -15.38 -12.11 18.25
N PRO A 479 -14.67 -12.51 17.18
CA PRO A 479 -14.50 -13.92 16.79
C PRO A 479 -13.67 -14.73 17.81
N ASP A 480 -12.72 -14.09 18.49
CA ASP A 480 -11.94 -14.75 19.55
C ASP A 480 -12.82 -15.02 20.80
N PRO A 481 -13.05 -16.29 21.17
CA PRO A 481 -13.85 -16.65 22.33
C PRO A 481 -13.22 -16.22 23.67
N GLU A 482 -11.90 -16.06 23.77
CA GLU A 482 -11.25 -15.60 25.00
C GLU A 482 -11.59 -14.15 25.29
N LEU A 483 -11.57 -13.32 24.25
CA LEU A 483 -11.92 -11.90 24.33
C LEU A 483 -13.41 -11.72 24.61
N ARG A 484 -14.27 -12.42 23.87
CA ARG A 484 -15.73 -12.41 24.07
C ARG A 484 -16.15 -12.98 25.43
N GLY A 485 -15.36 -13.90 25.99
CA GLY A 485 -15.63 -14.58 27.26
C GLY A 485 -15.21 -13.80 28.52
N ARG A 486 -14.64 -12.59 28.38
CA ARG A 486 -14.21 -11.77 29.52
C ARG A 486 -15.39 -11.28 30.35
N ALA A 487 -15.10 -10.95 31.61
CA ALA A 487 -16.08 -10.35 32.51
C ALA A 487 -16.67 -9.06 31.89
N PRO A 488 -17.98 -8.80 32.03
CA PRO A 488 -18.62 -7.61 31.46
C PRO A 488 -17.92 -6.30 31.82
N GLU A 489 -17.42 -6.17 33.03
CA GLU A 489 -16.68 -5.00 33.52
C GLU A 489 -15.37 -4.80 32.74
N SER A 490 -14.66 -5.88 32.42
CA SER A 490 -13.44 -5.82 31.62
C SER A 490 -13.75 -5.39 30.18
N LEU A 491 -14.82 -5.93 29.58
CA LEU A 491 -15.26 -5.51 28.24
C LEU A 491 -15.63 -4.03 28.21
N GLN A 492 -16.29 -3.52 29.25
CA GLN A 492 -16.62 -2.09 29.36
C GLN A 492 -15.37 -1.22 29.49
N CYS A 493 -14.37 -1.64 30.26
CA CYS A 493 -13.11 -0.89 30.37
C CYS A 493 -12.34 -0.88 29.05
N LEU A 494 -12.26 -2.01 28.36
CA LEU A 494 -11.64 -2.10 27.02
C LEU A 494 -12.38 -1.23 26.00
N ALA A 495 -13.73 -1.28 25.99
CA ALA A 495 -14.54 -0.44 25.11
C ALA A 495 -14.34 1.06 25.36
N ALA A 496 -14.27 1.47 26.64
CA ALA A 496 -14.02 2.86 27.01
C ALA A 496 -12.60 3.31 26.62
N GLY A 497 -11.60 2.45 26.81
CA GLY A 497 -10.22 2.72 26.37
C GLY A 497 -10.12 2.90 24.85
N LEU A 498 -10.72 1.99 24.07
CA LEU A 498 -10.76 2.09 22.61
C LEU A 498 -11.49 3.34 22.14
N ALA A 499 -12.62 3.68 22.76
CA ALA A 499 -13.35 4.89 22.43
C ALA A 499 -12.55 6.17 22.74
N CYS A 500 -11.80 6.21 23.84
CA CYS A 500 -10.92 7.35 24.17
C CYS A 500 -9.84 7.53 23.11
N GLU A 501 -9.11 6.48 22.75
CA GLU A 501 -8.03 6.57 21.76
C GLU A 501 -8.57 6.87 20.35
N ALA A 502 -9.73 6.29 19.99
CA ALA A 502 -10.40 6.60 18.73
C ALA A 502 -10.83 8.07 18.66
N GLN A 503 -11.34 8.63 19.75
CA GLN A 503 -11.73 10.04 19.81
C GLN A 503 -10.53 10.99 19.82
N ARG A 504 -9.40 10.61 20.44
CA ARG A 504 -8.14 11.38 20.42
C ARG A 504 -7.49 11.46 19.05
N SER A 505 -7.64 10.39 18.28
CA SER A 505 -7.02 10.25 16.97
C SER A 505 -7.98 10.61 15.83
N ASP A 506 -9.12 11.23 16.14
CA ASP A 506 -10.15 11.61 15.18
C ASP A 506 -10.61 10.46 14.26
N LEU A 507 -10.63 9.22 14.78
CA LEU A 507 -10.98 8.03 14.00
C LEU A 507 -12.43 8.09 13.48
N GLY A 508 -13.35 8.71 14.22
CA GLY A 508 -14.73 9.00 13.80
C GLY A 508 -15.70 7.82 13.88
N SER A 509 -15.25 6.58 13.71
CA SER A 509 -16.04 5.36 13.93
C SER A 509 -15.16 4.16 14.28
N ILE A 510 -15.74 3.12 14.88
CA ILE A 510 -15.10 1.82 15.11
C ILE A 510 -15.95 0.74 14.44
N ASP A 511 -15.49 0.22 13.31
CA ASP A 511 -16.20 -0.81 12.55
C ASP A 511 -15.93 -2.21 13.11
N HIS A 512 -14.68 -2.46 13.52
CA HIS A 512 -14.29 -3.71 14.15
C HIS A 512 -13.11 -3.53 15.10
N VAL A 513 -12.87 -4.55 15.94
CA VAL A 513 -11.75 -4.60 16.88
C VAL A 513 -10.93 -5.85 16.58
N VAL A 514 -9.61 -5.73 16.59
CA VAL A 514 -8.68 -6.84 16.38
C VAL A 514 -7.72 -6.91 17.57
N ALA A 515 -7.41 -8.12 18.04
CA ALA A 515 -6.39 -8.33 19.07
C ALA A 515 -5.01 -8.55 18.46
N SER A 516 -3.95 -8.11 19.13
CA SER A 516 -2.58 -8.47 18.75
C SER A 516 -2.33 -9.97 18.94
N GLU A 517 -1.31 -10.52 18.27
CA GLU A 517 -0.94 -11.95 18.34
C GLU A 517 -0.75 -12.45 19.78
N HIS A 518 -0.24 -11.60 20.67
CA HIS A 518 -0.01 -11.94 22.09
C HIS A 518 -1.16 -11.52 23.03
N ASN A 519 -2.27 -11.01 22.50
CA ASN A 519 -3.41 -10.51 23.29
C ASN A 519 -3.04 -9.39 24.30
N ASP A 520 -1.93 -8.68 24.07
CA ASP A 520 -1.49 -7.56 24.90
C ASP A 520 -2.13 -6.22 24.48
N TYR A 521 -2.52 -6.10 23.20
CA TYR A 521 -3.11 -4.90 22.61
C TYR A 521 -4.44 -5.20 21.91
N LEU A 522 -5.24 -4.16 21.75
CA LEU A 522 -6.42 -4.13 20.88
C LEU A 522 -6.30 -2.98 19.90
N PHE A 523 -6.71 -3.22 18.67
CA PHE A 523 -6.79 -2.23 17.61
C PHE A 523 -8.26 -1.93 17.34
N ALA A 524 -8.69 -0.69 17.50
CA ALA A 524 -9.96 -0.22 16.97
C ALA A 524 -9.73 0.23 15.53
N ILE A 525 -10.47 -0.35 14.61
CA ILE A 525 -10.25 -0.17 13.17
C ILE A 525 -11.49 0.49 12.56
N ARG A 526 -11.25 1.54 11.77
CA ARG A 526 -12.21 2.13 10.84
C ARG A 526 -11.91 1.65 9.43
N GLY A 527 -12.94 1.10 8.78
CA GLY A 527 -12.83 0.36 7.53
C GLY A 527 -13.34 -1.06 7.71
N ARG A 528 -13.88 -1.65 6.63
CA ARG A 528 -14.66 -2.90 6.69
C ARG A 528 -13.89 -4.13 6.23
N ILE A 529 -12.70 -3.95 5.68
CA ILE A 529 -11.93 -5.01 5.04
C ILE A 529 -10.76 -5.38 5.96
N PRO A 530 -10.75 -6.58 6.55
CA PRO A 530 -9.59 -7.04 7.31
C PRO A 530 -8.33 -7.02 6.43
N ASN A 531 -7.24 -6.44 6.94
CA ASN A 531 -5.94 -6.30 6.26
C ASN A 531 -5.88 -5.28 5.11
N ASP A 532 -6.84 -4.37 5.02
CA ASP A 532 -6.76 -3.23 4.09
C ASP A 532 -5.79 -2.15 4.63
N PRO A 533 -4.77 -1.73 3.86
CA PRO A 533 -3.86 -0.66 4.25
C PRO A 533 -4.53 0.73 4.37
N ALA A 534 -5.71 0.93 3.78
CA ALA A 534 -6.52 2.14 3.94
C ALA A 534 -7.30 2.18 5.27
N ASN A 535 -7.28 1.08 6.04
CA ASN A 535 -7.88 1.08 7.37
C ASN A 535 -7.14 2.05 8.28
N GLN A 536 -7.87 3.00 8.87
CA GLN A 536 -7.35 3.77 9.98
C GLN A 536 -7.50 2.94 11.25
N TYR A 537 -6.49 2.93 12.11
CA TYR A 537 -6.57 2.20 13.37
C TYR A 537 -5.92 2.97 14.50
N VAL A 538 -6.40 2.68 15.71
CA VAL A 538 -5.81 3.14 16.96
C VAL A 538 -5.56 1.93 17.85
N GLN A 539 -4.50 1.95 18.65
CA GLN A 539 -4.16 0.85 19.54
C GLN A 539 -4.39 1.18 21.01
N VAL A 540 -4.78 0.19 21.79
CA VAL A 540 -4.94 0.27 23.25
C VAL A 540 -4.30 -0.93 23.92
N GLY A 541 -3.44 -0.70 24.91
CA GLY A 541 -2.90 -1.76 25.76
C GLY A 541 -3.98 -2.33 26.69
N GLN A 542 -4.27 -3.62 26.58
CA GLN A 542 -5.36 -4.27 27.32
C GLN A 542 -5.17 -4.17 28.84
N GLY A 543 -3.93 -4.33 29.31
CA GLY A 543 -3.60 -4.23 30.74
C GLY A 543 -3.84 -2.83 31.28
N VAL A 544 -3.51 -1.79 30.51
CA VAL A 544 -3.72 -0.38 30.90
C VAL A 544 -5.21 -0.05 30.94
N ALA A 545 -5.96 -0.43 29.90
CA ALA A 545 -7.40 -0.21 29.84
C ALA A 545 -8.15 -0.94 30.96
N CYS A 546 -7.81 -2.21 31.25
CA CYS A 546 -8.44 -2.96 32.34
C CYS A 546 -8.04 -2.46 33.75
N ALA A 547 -6.86 -1.88 33.91
CA ALA A 547 -6.41 -1.32 35.19
C ALA A 547 -6.98 0.08 35.47
N THR A 548 -7.46 0.78 34.44
CA THR A 548 -8.02 2.12 34.57
C THR A 548 -9.49 2.02 34.97
N PRO A 549 -9.94 2.71 36.05
CA PRO A 549 -11.34 2.68 36.45
C PRO A 549 -12.26 3.16 35.32
N LEU A 550 -13.32 2.40 35.02
CA LEU A 550 -14.29 2.72 33.95
C LEU A 550 -14.78 4.18 34.02
N GLN A 551 -15.12 4.66 35.22
CA GLN A 551 -15.62 6.02 35.40
C GLN A 551 -14.62 7.10 34.97
N LEU A 552 -13.32 6.83 35.12
CA LEU A 552 -12.26 7.74 34.70
C LEU A 552 -12.19 7.79 33.17
N LEU A 553 -12.18 6.63 32.50
CA LEU A 553 -12.20 6.54 31.03
C LEU A 553 -13.45 7.22 30.44
N LEU A 554 -14.62 7.03 31.04
CA LEU A 554 -15.85 7.67 30.56
C LEU A 554 -15.84 9.19 30.77
N THR A 555 -15.34 9.66 31.92
CA THR A 555 -15.19 11.10 32.18
C THR A 555 -14.19 11.73 31.22
N GLU A 556 -13.13 11.01 30.90
CA GLU A 556 -12.11 11.42 29.94
C GLU A 556 -12.67 11.48 28.52
N LEU A 557 -13.41 10.45 28.09
CA LEU A 557 -14.12 10.42 26.81
C LEU A 557 -15.08 11.60 26.66
N ASP A 558 -15.88 11.88 27.69
CA ASP A 558 -16.80 13.02 27.68
C ASP A 558 -16.04 14.37 27.61
N ALA A 559 -14.87 14.47 28.25
CA ALA A 559 -14.05 15.67 28.25
C ALA A 559 -13.38 15.97 26.90
N ILE A 560 -13.03 14.93 26.14
CA ILE A 560 -12.44 15.06 24.79
C ILE A 560 -13.48 15.15 23.68
N THR A 561 -14.75 14.84 23.96
CA THR A 561 -15.84 14.94 22.98
C THR A 561 -16.25 16.40 22.80
N PRO A 562 -16.17 16.97 21.59
CA PRO A 562 -16.64 18.33 21.34
C PRO A 562 -18.15 18.44 21.67
N PRO A 563 -18.60 19.53 22.32
CA PRO A 563 -20.00 19.68 22.73
C PRO A 563 -21.00 19.61 21.55
N ASP A 564 -20.55 19.95 20.33
CA ASP A 564 -21.39 19.90 19.13
C ASP A 564 -21.45 18.50 18.48
N ALA A 565 -20.47 17.62 18.73
CA ALA A 565 -20.41 16.28 18.14
C ALA A 565 -21.41 15.31 18.79
N ALA A 566 -21.70 15.48 20.09
CA ALA A 566 -22.67 14.67 20.82
C ALA A 566 -24.11 14.81 20.28
N HIS A 567 -24.43 15.91 19.59
CA HIS A 567 -25.74 16.13 18.98
C HIS A 567 -25.80 15.70 17.50
N ALA A 568 -24.70 15.82 16.75
CA ALA A 568 -24.66 15.45 15.34
C ALA A 568 -24.72 13.92 15.12
N MET A 569 -24.14 13.12 16.02
CA MET A 569 -24.05 11.67 15.85
C MET A 569 -25.28 10.88 16.35
N GLY A 570 -26.26 11.55 16.96
CA GLY A 570 -27.42 10.90 17.61
C GLY A 570 -28.76 11.01 16.87
N ALA A 571 -28.83 11.71 15.74
CA ALA A 571 -30.09 11.90 15.02
C ALA A 571 -30.30 10.81 13.95
N PRO A 572 -31.27 9.89 14.09
CA PRO A 572 -31.70 9.06 12.97
C PRO A 572 -32.36 9.98 11.93
N SER A 573 -31.86 9.95 10.69
CA SER A 573 -32.45 10.63 9.53
C SER A 573 -33.90 10.17 9.33
N GLN A 574 -34.86 10.94 9.86
CA GLN A 574 -36.27 10.77 9.53
C GLN A 574 -36.57 11.51 8.22
N THR A 575 -36.57 10.78 7.11
CA THR A 575 -37.18 11.22 5.86
C THR A 575 -38.69 11.40 6.07
N SER A 576 -39.17 12.61 5.82
CA SER A 576 -40.60 12.94 5.91
C SER A 576 -41.38 12.21 4.82
N HIS A 577 -42.15 11.18 5.19
CA HIS A 577 -43.15 10.61 4.30
C HIS A 577 -44.31 11.59 4.10
N GLU A 578 -44.49 12.05 2.85
CA GLU A 578 -45.68 12.74 2.38
C GLU A 578 -46.94 11.91 2.66
N ARG A 579 -47.93 12.55 3.33
CA ARG A 579 -49.29 12.03 3.44
C ARG A 579 -50.06 12.37 2.17
N HIS A 580 -50.49 11.34 1.43
CA HIS A 580 -51.56 11.47 0.44
C HIS A 580 -52.89 11.88 1.09
N PRO A 581 -53.69 12.77 0.47
CA PRO A 581 -55.06 13.04 0.90
C PRO A 581 -56.02 11.94 0.38
N PRO A 582 -57.15 11.71 1.06
CA PRO A 582 -58.09 10.66 0.68
C PRO A 582 -58.94 11.07 -0.53
N ALA A 583 -59.33 10.07 -1.31
CA ALA A 583 -60.16 10.20 -2.50
C ALA A 583 -61.56 10.74 -2.18
N HIS A 584 -62.01 11.68 -3.00
CA HIS A 584 -63.40 12.04 -3.22
C HIS A 584 -63.70 12.05 -4.72
#